data_AF-A0A7C5BPI4-F1
#
_entry.id   AF-A0A7C5BPI4-F1
#
_cell.length_a   1.000
_cell.length_b   1.000
_cell.length_c   1.000
_cell.angle_alpha   90.00
_cell.angle_beta   90.00
_cell.angle_gamma   90.00
#
_symmetry.space_group_name_H-M   'P 1'
#
loop_
_entity.id
_entity.type
_entity.pdbx_description
1 polymer ?
#
loop_
_entity_poly.entity_id
_entity_poly.type
_entity_poly.pdbx_seq_one_letter_code
_entity_poly.pdbx_strand_id
1 'polypeptide(L)' 'ELLKSVGKDARLEMQSLFGRKVFLRLWVKVREGWGDNERMLKNLGYKDEL' A
#
# COMPACT_ATOMS: atom_id res chain seq x y z
N GLU A 1 -11.82 -12.34 -4.08
CA GLU A 1 -11.90 -11.81 -2.69
C GLU A 1 -10.59 -11.22 -2.15
N LEU A 2 -9.49 -11.24 -2.93
CA LEU A 2 -8.15 -10.84 -2.48
C LEU A 2 -8.04 -9.41 -1.91
N LEU A 3 -8.61 -8.40 -2.57
CA LEU A 3 -8.52 -7.01 -2.07
C LEU A 3 -9.18 -6.85 -0.69
N LYS A 4 -10.23 -7.63 -0.42
CA LYS A 4 -10.93 -7.61 0.88
C LYS A 4 -10.08 -8.25 1.98
N SER A 5 -9.41 -9.38 1.69
CA SER A 5 -8.53 -10.04 2.67
C SER A 5 -7.32 -9.17 2.99
N VAL A 6 -6.61 -8.68 1.96
CA VAL A 6 -5.46 -7.78 2.12
C VAL A 6 -5.85 -6.53 2.92
N GLY A 7 -6.99 -5.91 2.60
CA GLY A 7 -7.46 -4.74 3.32
C GLY A 7 -7.89 -5.02 4.75
N LYS A 8 -8.43 -6.21 5.04
CA LYS A 8 -8.79 -6.63 6.39
C LYS A 8 -7.53 -6.80 7.24
N ASP A 9 -6.55 -7.54 6.75
CA ASP A 9 -5.36 -7.91 7.50
C ASP A 9 -4.51 -6.67 7.80
N ALA A 10 -4.25 -5.84 6.78
CA ALA A 10 -3.54 -4.56 6.95
C ALA A 10 -4.25 -3.64 7.96
N ARG A 11 -5.59 -3.54 7.92
CA ARG A 11 -6.36 -2.72 8.86
C ARG A 11 -6.28 -3.26 10.30
N LEU A 12 -6.22 -4.56 10.51
CA LEU A 12 -6.07 -5.15 11.85
C LEU A 12 -4.70 -4.82 12.44
N GLU A 13 -3.63 -4.95 11.65
CA GLU A 13 -2.28 -4.56 12.06
C GLU A 13 -2.19 -3.07 12.39
N MET A 14 -2.74 -2.20 11.53
CA MET A 14 -2.79 -0.76 11.79
C MET A 14 -3.52 -0.42 13.09
N GLN A 15 -4.65 -1.08 13.39
CA GLN A 15 -5.36 -0.84 14.64
C GLN A 15 -4.55 -1.28 15.86
N SER A 16 -3.82 -2.39 15.77
CA SER A 16 -2.92 -2.84 16.81
C SER A 16 -1.78 -1.84 17.04
N LEU A 17 -1.15 -1.37 15.97
CA LEU A 17 -0.05 -0.40 16.03
C LEU A 17 -0.49 0.96 16.58
N PHE A 18 -1.66 1.45 16.19
CA PHE A 18 -2.14 2.78 16.59
C PHE A 18 -3.01 2.79 17.85
N GLY A 19 -3.40 1.62 18.38
CA GLY A 19 -4.26 1.51 19.56
C GLY A 19 -5.66 2.12 19.38
N ARG A 20 -6.16 2.23 18.14
CA ARG A 20 -7.46 2.86 17.83
C ARG A 20 -8.13 2.24 16.63
N LYS A 21 -9.46 2.41 16.50
CA LYS A 21 -10.22 1.97 15.32
C LYS A 21 -9.74 2.70 14.05
N VAL A 22 -9.61 1.95 12.96
CA VAL A 22 -9.19 2.46 11.64
C VAL A 22 -10.24 2.08 10.59
N PHE A 23 -10.63 3.04 9.76
CA PHE A 23 -11.36 2.80 8.52
C PHE A 23 -10.40 2.93 7.34
N LEU A 24 -10.13 1.82 6.66
CA LEU A 24 -9.19 1.76 5.53
C LEU A 24 -9.97 1.63 4.21
N ARG A 25 -9.90 2.65 3.36
CA ARG A 25 -10.48 2.65 2.00
C ARG A 25 -9.38 2.39 0.98
N LEU A 26 -9.55 1.35 0.17
CA LEU A 26 -8.57 0.91 -0.83
C LEU A 26 -9.15 1.00 -2.24
N TRP A 27 -8.26 1.16 -3.22
CA TRP A 27 -8.56 1.08 -4.65
C TRP A 27 -7.40 0.41 -5.39
N VAL A 28 -7.71 -0.21 -6.52
CA VAL A 28 -6.71 -0.79 -7.43
C VAL A 28 -6.58 0.12 -8.64
N LYS A 29 -5.35 0.45 -9.02
CA LYS A 29 -5.04 1.18 -10.25
C LYS A 29 -3.96 0.44 -11.01
N VAL A 30 -4.23 0.12 -12.28
CA VAL A 30 -3.25 -0.48 -13.19
C VAL A 30 -2.51 0.65 -13.92
N ARG A 31 -1.18 0.55 -14.00
CA ARG A 31 -0.32 1.43 -14.80
C ARG A 31 0.72 0.55 -15.47
N GLU A 32 0.88 0.65 -16.78
CA GLU A 32 1.90 -0.12 -17.50
C GLU A 32 3.29 0.50 -17.31
N GLY A 33 4.34 -0.34 -17.32
CA GLY A 33 5.73 0.11 -17.23
C GLY A 33 6.11 0.86 -15.95
N TRP A 34 5.33 0.74 -14.87
CA TRP A 34 5.58 1.52 -13.65
C TRP A 34 6.87 1.12 -12.93
N GLY A 35 7.28 -0.16 -13.05
CA GLY A 35 8.47 -0.70 -12.42
C GLY A 35 9.77 -0.21 -13.07
N ASP A 36 9.76 0.06 -14.37
CA ASP A 36 10.95 0.54 -15.11
C ASP A 36 11.07 2.07 -15.08
N ASN A 37 10.06 2.76 -14.55
CA ASN A 37 10.04 4.21 -14.49
C ASN A 37 10.62 4.70 -13.16
N GLU A 38 11.89 5.12 -13.17
CA GLU A 38 12.59 5.62 -11.97
C GLU A 38 11.82 6.72 -11.23
N ARG A 39 11.14 7.61 -11.95
CA ARG A 39 10.34 8.67 -11.33
C ARG A 39 9.13 8.10 -10.59
N MET A 40 8.49 7.06 -11.13
CA MET A 40 7.38 6.38 -10.46
C MET A 40 7.85 5.60 -9.24
N LEU A 41 8.99 4.92 -9.33
CA LEU A 41 9.61 4.25 -8.19
C LEU A 41 9.91 5.23 -7.05
N LYS A 42 10.56 6.35 -7.36
CA LYS A 42 10.84 7.43 -6.40
C LYS A 42 9.56 7.94 -5.72
N ASN A 43 8.48 8.14 -6.48
CA ASN A 43 7.18 8.58 -5.93
C ASN A 43 6.51 7.53 -5.02
N LEU A 44 6.80 6.25 -5.22
CA LEU A 44 6.30 5.15 -4.39
C LEU A 44 7.17 4.90 -3.15
N GLY A 45 8.26 5.67 -2.97
CA GLY A 45 9.19 5.51 -1.86
C GLY A 45 10.24 4.41 -2.09
N TYR A 46 10.31 3.82 -3.28
CA TYR A 46 11.42 2.96 -3.69
C TYR A 46 12.59 3.87 -4.10
N LYS A 47 13.51 4.11 -3.17
CA LYS A 47 14.81 4.70 -3.44
C LYS A 47 15.89 3.66 -3.14
N ASP A 48 16.94 3.65 -3.95
CA ASP A 48 18.24 3.09 -3.59
C ASP A 48 18.88 4.01 -2.54
N GLU A 49 18.46 3.91 -1.28
CA GLU A 49 19.20 4.43 -0.14
C GLU A 49 19.51 3.24 0.78
N LEU A 50 20.58 2.52 0.41
CA LEU A 50 21.44 1.74 1.31
C LEU A 50 22.82 2.41 1.32
#